data_AF-A0A358UYX8-F1
#
_entry.id   AF-A0A358UYX8-F1
#
_cell.length_a   1.000
_cell.length_b   1.000
_cell.length_c   1.000
_cell.angle_alpha   90.00
_cell.angle_beta   90.00
_cell.angle_gamma   90.00
#
_symmetry.space_group_name_H-M   'P 1'
#
loop_
_entity.id
_entity.type
_entity.pdbx_description
1 polymer ?
#
loop_
_entity_poly.entity_id
_entity_poly.type
_entity_poly.pdbx_seq_one_letter_code
_entity_poly.pdbx_strand_id
1 'polypeptide(L)' 'MSEIKSEISILIVDDEAVIRDSLSALLSEEGWNIYTASNAYEAVKTAFQPADSELTEQQFTENWSDTA' A
#
# COMPACT_ATOMS: atom_id res chain seq x y z
N MET A 1 -7.44 3.82 29.67
CA MET A 1 -6.83 4.61 28.59
C MET A 1 -6.44 3.65 27.48
N SER A 2 -7.16 3.67 26.36
CA SER A 2 -6.73 2.98 25.15
C SER A 2 -5.82 3.92 24.39
N GLU A 3 -4.55 3.55 24.27
CA GLU A 3 -3.53 4.26 23.51
C GLU A 3 -3.88 4.15 22.02
N ILE A 4 -4.07 5.29 21.34
CA ILE A 4 -4.35 5.31 19.90
C ILE A 4 -3.05 4.91 19.19
N LYS A 5 -2.97 3.66 18.76
CA LYS A 5 -1.82 3.14 18.00
C LYS A 5 -1.84 3.70 16.58
N SER A 6 -0.95 4.67 16.34
CA SER A 6 -0.45 5.20 15.07
C SER A 6 -1.46 5.27 13.91
N GLU A 7 -2.13 6.43 13.79
CA GLU A 7 -3.01 6.85 12.68
C GLU A 7 -2.37 6.82 11.28
N ILE A 8 -1.07 6.53 11.18
CA ILE A 8 -0.29 6.63 9.92
C ILE A 8 0.17 5.23 9.52
N SER A 9 -0.24 4.83 8.32
CA SER A 9 0.24 3.64 7.63
C SER A 9 1.18 4.05 6.49
N ILE A 10 2.25 3.29 6.28
CA ILE A 10 3.25 3.53 5.23
C ILE A 10 3.18 2.38 4.23
N LEU A 11 3.11 2.71 2.93
CA LEU A 11 3.21 1.75 1.84
C LEU A 11 4.55 1.90 1.14
N ILE A 12 5.34 0.83 1.12
CA ILE A 12 6.63 0.76 0.41
C ILE A 12 6.40 0.07 -0.93
N VAL A 13 6.77 0.74 -2.03
CA VAL A 13 6.64 0.21 -3.39
C VAL A 13 8.03 0.13 -4.01
N ASP A 14 8.54 -1.09 -4.15
CA ASP A 14 9.88 -1.34 -4.67
C ASP A 14 9.95 -2.75 -5.29
N ASP A 15 10.50 -2.88 -6.49
CA ASP A 15 10.63 -4.14 -7.22
C ASP A 15 11.77 -5.01 -6.68
N GLU A 16 12.76 -4.42 -6.03
CA GLU A 16 13.85 -5.14 -5.37
C GLU A 16 13.43 -5.63 -3.98
N ALA A 17 13.22 -6.95 -3.87
CA ALA A 17 12.79 -7.58 -2.62
C ALA A 17 13.73 -7.29 -1.43
N VAL A 18 15.05 -7.28 -1.65
CA VAL A 18 16.03 -7.03 -0.60
C VAL A 18 15.88 -5.64 0.02
N ILE A 19 15.65 -4.62 -0.82
CA ILE A 19 15.48 -3.23 -0.38
C ILE A 19 14.15 -3.09 0.34
N ARG A 20 13.07 -3.59 -0.27
CA ARG A 20 11.72 -3.55 0.29
C ARG A 20 11.64 -4.20 1.67
N ASP A 21 12.21 -5.39 1.82
CA ASP A 21 12.18 -6.15 3.07
C ASP A 21 13.03 -5.46 4.16
N SER A 22 14.18 -4.89 3.78
CA SER A 22 15.04 -4.12 4.70
C SER A 22 14.34 -2.87 5.23
N LEU A 23 13.68 -2.10 4.36
CA LEU A 23 12.92 -0.91 4.76
C LEU A 23 11.70 -1.28 5.59
N SER A 24 11.02 -2.37 5.24
CA SER A 24 9.87 -2.87 6.00
C SER A 24 10.27 -3.25 7.43
N ALA A 25 11.38 -3.96 7.60
CA ALA A 25 11.88 -4.32 8.92
C ALA A 25 12.21 -3.08 9.76
N LEU A 26 13.00 -2.16 9.21
CA LEU A 26 13.42 -0.93 9.88
C LEU A 26 12.23 -0.09 10.37
N LEU A 27 11.25 0.16 9.50
CA LEU A 27 10.12 1.01 9.86
C LEU A 27 9.11 0.28 10.76
N SER A 28 9.02 -1.05 10.69
CA SER A 28 8.19 -1.82 11.62
C SER A 28 8.77 -1.82 13.04
N GLU A 29 10.10 -1.85 13.18
CA GLU A 29 10.77 -1.74 14.49
C GLU A 29 10.50 -0.40 15.18
N GLU A 30 10.35 0.68 14.40
CA GLU A 30 9.95 2.01 14.88
C GLU A 30 8.45 2.09 15.25
N GLY A 31 7.69 1.01 15.09
CA GLY A 31 6.30 0.91 15.53
C GLY A 31 5.26 1.41 14.52
N TRP A 32 5.64 1.60 13.26
CA TRP A 32 4.72 1.99 12.18
C TRP A 32 3.97 0.79 11.59
N ASN A 33 2.78 1.04 11.05
CA ASN A 33 2.05 0.06 10.26
C ASN A 33 2.56 0.07 8.83
N ILE A 34 3.27 -0.97 8.43
CA ILE A 34 3.91 -1.06 7.11
C ILE A 34 3.16 -2.02 6.20
N TYR A 35 2.93 -1.56 4.97
CA TYR A 35 2.47 -2.34 3.83
C TYR A 35 3.53 -2.34 2.75
N THR A 36 3.58 -3.40 1.94
CA THR A 36 4.57 -3.54 0.87
C THR A 36 3.92 -3.94 -0.44
N ALA A 37 4.50 -3.51 -1.56
CA ALA A 37 4.11 -3.90 -2.91
C ALA A 37 5.36 -4.02 -3.79
N SER A 38 5.36 -4.98 -4.72
CA SER A 38 6.47 -5.18 -5.65
C SER A 38 6.34 -4.37 -6.96
N ASN A 39 5.18 -3.75 -7.17
CA ASN A 39 4.88 -3.01 -8.39
C ASN A 39 3.67 -2.07 -8.18
N ALA A 40 3.40 -1.21 -9.16
CA ALA A 40 2.31 -0.23 -9.10
C ALA A 40 0.91 -0.86 -8.96
N TYR A 41 0.66 -2.01 -9.59
CA TYR A 41 -0.64 -2.67 -9.52
C TYR A 41 -0.92 -3.20 -8.10
N GLU A 42 0.06 -3.90 -7.50
CA GLU A 42 -0.02 -4.33 -6.11
C GLU A 42 -0.13 -3.15 -5.15
N ALA A 43 0.57 -2.04 -5.42
CA ALA A 43 0.53 -0.85 -4.60
C ALA A 43 -0.87 -0.24 -4.57
N VAL A 44 -1.51 -0.09 -5.74
CA VAL A 44 -2.89 0.40 -5.82
C VAL A 44 -3.84 -0.55 -5.10
N LYS A 45 -3.73 -1.86 -5.33
CA LYS A 45 -4.59 -2.84 -4.65
C LYS A 45 -4.44 -2.80 -3.12
N THR A 46 -3.24 -2.49 -2.64
CA THR A 46 -2.93 -2.40 -1.21
C THR A 46 -3.38 -1.07 -0.61
N ALA A 47 -3.17 0.04 -1.30
CA ALA A 47 -3.56 1.39 -0.85
C ALA A 47 -5.08 1.61 -0.90
N PHE A 48 -5.73 1.05 -1.92
CA PHE A 48 -7.15 1.12 -2.15
C PHE A 48 -7.76 -0.25 -1.89
N GLN A 49 -7.58 -0.78 -0.68
CA GLN A 49 -8.44 -1.87 -0.22
C GLN A 49 -9.89 -1.37 -0.35
N PRO A 50 -10.71 -1.96 -1.20
CA PRO A 50 -12.07 -1.48 -1.31
C PRO A 50 -12.80 -1.90 -0.05
N ALA A 51 -13.40 -0.92 0.63
CA ALA A 51 -14.29 -1.16 1.75
C ALA A 51 -15.51 -2.03 1.37
N ASP A 52 -15.69 -2.31 0.07
CA ASP A 52 -16.65 -3.26 -0.47
C ASP A 52 -15.97 -4.17 -1.49
N SER A 53 -16.29 -5.46 -1.45
CA SER A 53 -15.70 -6.54 -2.24
C SER A 53 -15.93 -6.50 -3.76
N GLU A 54 -16.04 -5.33 -4.40
CA GLU A 54 -16.45 -5.20 -5.81
C GLU A 54 -15.64 -4.19 -6.65
N LEU A 55 -14.36 -3.91 -6.34
CA LEU A 55 -13.50 -3.28 -7.36
C LEU A 55 -12.99 -4.35 -8.33
N THR A 56 -13.74 -4.53 -9.41
CA THR A 56 -13.35 -5.38 -10.54
C THR A 56 -12.38 -4.65 -11.48
N GLU A 57 -11.55 -5.41 -12.20
CA GLU A 57 -10.47 -4.91 -13.08
C GLU A 57 -10.90 -3.87 -14.14
N GLN A 58 -12.20 -3.72 -14.41
CA GLN A 58 -12.73 -2.76 -15.38
C GLN A 58 -12.65 -1.29 -14.92
N GLN A 59 -12.76 -1.01 -13.61
CA GLN A 59 -12.76 0.36 -13.07
C GLN A 59 -11.36 1.00 -13.02
N PHE A 60 -10.30 0.19 -13.12
CA PHE A 60 -8.92 0.68 -13.12
C PHE A 60 -8.59 1.46 -14.41
N THR A 61 -9.17 1.07 -15.54
CA THR A 61 -8.92 1.69 -16.86
C THR A 61 -9.64 3.02 -17.08
N GLU A 62 -10.80 3.24 -16.47
CA GLU A 62 -11.62 4.43 -16.72
C GLU A 62 -11.11 5.68 -15.95
N ASN A 63 -10.48 5.50 -14.79
CA ASN A 63 -9.97 6.63 -13.99
C ASN A 63 -8.65 7.21 -14.51
N TRP A 64 -7.93 6.50 -15.38
CA TRP A 64 -6.62 6.94 -15.90
C TRP A 64 -6.68 7.36 -17.38
N SER A 65 -7.85 7.36 -18.01
CA SER A 65 -8.03 7.91 -19.37
C SER A 65 -8.26 9.43 -19.41
N ASP A 66 -8.51 10.07 -18.26
CA ASP A 66 -8.82 11.51 -18.18
C ASP A 66 -7.61 12.39 -17.84
N THR A 67 -6.37 11.89 -17.97
CA THR A 67 -5.15 12.69 -17.77
C THR A 67 -4.12 12.48 -18.88
N ALA A 68 -4.59 12.41 -20.13
CA ALA A 68 -3.77 12.51 -21.34
C ALA A 68 -4.02 13.84 -22.07
#